data_AF-A0A661HQV6-F1
#
_entry.id   AF-A0A661HQV6-F1
#
_cell.length_a   1.000
_cell.length_b   1.000
_cell.length_c   1.000
_cell.angle_alpha   90.00
_cell.angle_beta   90.00
_cell.angle_gamma   90.00
#
_symmetry.space_group_name_H-M   'P 1'
#
loop_
_entity.id
_entity.type
_entity.pdbx_description
1 polymer ?
#
loop_
_entity_poly.entity_id
_entity_poly.type
_entity_poly.pdbx_seq_one_letter_code
_entity_poly.pdbx_strand_id
1 'polypeptide(L)' 'ADIFEALTASDRPYKKGKTLSEAIEIMSFMKKDEHIDGELFELFLRSGIYAQYAREHLKPEQINDVDIEKYL' A
#
# COMPACT_ATOMS: atom_id res chain seq x y z
N ALA A 1 5.68 -6.90 10.25
CA ALA A 1 4.59 -6.32 9.44
C ALA A 1 5.01 -4.89 9.21
N ASP A 2 5.44 -4.53 7.98
CA ASP A 2 6.54 -3.56 7.95
C ASP A 2 6.36 -2.31 7.10
N ILE A 3 6.07 -2.38 5.82
CA ILE A 3 6.06 -1.15 5.01
C ILE A 3 4.63 -0.67 4.77
N PHE A 4 3.78 -1.55 4.23
CA PHE A 4 2.41 -1.19 3.87
C PHE A 4 1.55 -0.81 5.10
N GLU A 5 1.62 -1.58 6.18
CA GLU A 5 0.92 -1.25 7.43
C GLU A 5 1.44 0.08 8.01
N ALA A 6 2.75 0.30 8.02
CA ALA A 6 3.33 1.54 8.55
C ALA A 6 2.94 2.78 7.74
N LEU A 7 2.82 2.65 6.41
CA LEU A 7 2.35 3.73 5.53
C LEU A 7 0.87 4.03 5.76
N THR A 8 0.06 3.01 5.96
CA THR A 8 -1.41 3.12 6.08
C THR A 8 -1.89 3.33 7.52
N ALA A 9 -1.02 3.13 8.52
CA ALA A 9 -1.34 3.33 9.93
C ALA A 9 -1.81 4.76 10.21
N SER A 10 -2.93 4.84 10.92
CA SER A 10 -3.53 6.09 11.44
C SER A 10 -3.50 6.13 12.97
N ASP A 11 -2.50 5.47 13.57
CA ASP A 11 -2.29 5.33 15.01
C ASP A 11 -2.00 6.66 15.72
N ARG A 12 -1.57 7.69 14.96
CA ARG A 12 -1.23 9.01 15.51
C ARG A 12 -2.38 10.00 15.30
N PRO A 13 -2.87 10.67 16.37
CA PRO A 13 -4.03 11.58 16.30
C PRO A 13 -3.85 12.78 15.34
N TYR A 14 -2.61 13.13 15.01
CA TYR A 14 -2.29 14.30 14.17
C TYR A 14 -1.83 13.94 12.75
N LYS A 15 -1.64 12.66 12.44
CA LYS A 15 -1.14 12.22 11.14
C LYS A 15 -2.20 11.36 10.47
N LYS A 16 -2.73 11.84 9.34
CA LYS A 16 -3.57 11.00 8.48
C LYS A 16 -2.69 9.88 7.92
N GLY A 17 -3.11 8.63 8.12
CA GLY A 17 -2.53 7.49 7.41
C GLY A 17 -2.69 7.67 5.91
N LYS A 18 -1.77 7.09 5.13
CA LYS A 18 -1.83 7.18 3.67
C LYS A 18 -3.05 6.45 3.12
N THR A 19 -3.55 6.95 2.00
CA THR A 19 -4.53 6.22 1.17
C THR A 19 -3.87 5.00 0.52
N LEU A 20 -4.69 4.08 0.00
CA LEU A 20 -4.19 2.91 -0.72
C LEU A 20 -3.31 3.30 -1.90
N SER A 21 -3.77 4.23 -2.74
CA SER A 21 -2.98 4.66 -3.91
C SER A 21 -1.64 5.26 -3.51
N GLU A 22 -1.60 6.10 -2.46
CA GLU A 22 -0.34 6.68 -1.98
C GLU A 22 0.62 5.63 -1.42
N ALA A 23 0.11 4.64 -0.67
CA ALA A 23 0.94 3.58 -0.12
C ALA A 23 1.55 2.71 -1.23
N ILE A 24 0.75 2.32 -2.23
CA ILE A 24 1.22 1.55 -3.39
C ILE A 24 2.21 2.35 -4.24
N GLU A 25 1.95 3.63 -4.46
CA GLU A 25 2.87 4.52 -5.19
C GLU A 25 4.23 4.62 -4.47
N ILE A 26 4.24 4.83 -3.15
CA ILE A 26 5.49 4.86 -2.36
C ILE A 26 6.23 3.52 -2.46
N MET A 27 5.53 2.40 -2.33
CA MET A 27 6.15 1.08 -2.47
C MET A 27 6.71 0.85 -3.88
N SER A 28 6.09 1.39 -4.92
CA SER A 28 6.62 1.32 -6.28
C SER A 28 7.96 2.06 -6.44
N PHE A 29 8.14 3.20 -5.74
CA PHE A 29 9.44 3.86 -5.67
C PHE A 29 10.46 3.04 -4.88
N MET A 30 10.05 2.39 -3.79
CA MET A 30 10.92 1.49 -3.04
C MET A 30 11.35 0.27 -3.88
N LYS A 31 10.48 -0.28 -4.74
CA LYS A 31 10.83 -1.31 -5.73
C LYS A 31 11.88 -0.76 -6.70
N LYS A 32 11.65 0.44 -7.23
CA LYS A 32 12.55 1.08 -8.20
C LYS A 32 13.94 1.36 -7.62
N ASP A 33 14.01 1.72 -6.34
CA ASP A 33 15.25 1.98 -5.61
C ASP A 33 15.86 0.69 -5.02
N GLU A 34 15.35 -0.49 -5.40
CA GLU A 34 15.81 -1.82 -4.96
C GLU A 34 15.76 -2.02 -3.43
N HIS A 35 14.96 -1.23 -2.71
CA HIS A 35 14.74 -1.37 -1.27
C HIS A 35 13.78 -2.52 -0.93
N ILE A 36 12.93 -2.92 -1.88
CA ILE A 36 12.05 -4.09 -1.77
C ILE A 36 12.14 -4.95 -3.03
N ASP A 37 11.90 -6.24 -2.86
CA ASP A 37 11.87 -7.19 -3.97
C ASP A 37 10.69 -6.90 -4.93
N GLY A 38 11.01 -6.76 -6.22
CA GLY A 38 10.05 -6.41 -7.25
C GLY A 38 9.04 -7.53 -7.55
N GLU A 39 9.47 -8.80 -7.54
CA GLU A 39 8.59 -9.94 -7.78
C GLU A 39 7.59 -10.11 -6.63
N LEU A 40 8.05 -9.92 -5.40
CA LEU A 40 7.19 -9.95 -4.22
C LEU A 40 6.18 -8.79 -4.22
N PHE A 41 6.60 -7.59 -4.64
CA PHE A 41 5.69 -6.46 -4.79
C PHE A 41 4.63 -6.71 -5.87
N GLU A 42 5.01 -7.27 -7.02
CA GLU A 42 4.05 -7.63 -8.07
C GLU A 42 3.08 -8.72 -7.60
N LEU A 43 3.55 -9.73 -6.87
CA LEU A 43 2.70 -10.75 -6.26
C LEU A 43 1.71 -10.13 -5.24
N PHE A 44 2.18 -9.18 -4.45
CA PHE A 44 1.35 -8.43 -3.50
C PHE A 44 0.22 -7.66 -4.20
N LEU A 45 0.49 -7.03 -5.35
CA LEU A 45 -0.54 -6.36 -6.15
C LEU A 45 -1.50 -7.35 -6.82
N ARG A 46 -0.96 -8.35 -7.53
CA ARG A 46 -1.76 -9.33 -8.28
C ARG A 46 -2.65 -10.18 -7.40
N SER A 47 -2.23 -10.48 -6.17
CA SER A 47 -3.03 -11.23 -5.21
C SER A 47 -4.23 -10.44 -4.67
N GLY A 48 -4.22 -9.10 -4.79
CA GLY A 48 -5.25 -8.24 -4.21
C GLY A 48 -5.26 -8.21 -2.67
N ILE A 49 -4.25 -8.79 -2.02
CA ILE A 49 -4.21 -8.92 -0.56
C ILE A 49 -4.15 -7.55 0.13
N TYR A 50 -3.54 -6.55 -0.51
CA TYR A 50 -3.54 -5.16 -0.06
C TYR A 50 -4.95 -4.59 0.09
N ALA A 51 -5.84 -4.89 -0.86
CA ALA A 51 -7.21 -4.41 -0.86
C ALA A 51 -8.08 -5.17 0.15
N GLN A 52 -7.82 -6.46 0.36
CA GLN A 52 -8.47 -7.22 1.43
C GLN A 52 -8.10 -6.63 2.80
N TYR A 53 -6.79 -6.49 3.08
CA TYR A 53 -6.29 -5.87 4.30
C TYR A 53 -6.93 -4.49 4.53
N ALA A 54 -7.02 -3.68 3.47
CA ALA A 54 -7.61 -2.35 3.55
C ALA A 54 -9.05 -2.33 4.05
N ARG A 55 -9.87 -3.24 3.55
CA ARG A 55 -11.28 -3.36 3.94
C ARG A 55 -11.44 -3.82 5.38
N GLU A 56 -10.51 -4.61 5.88
CA GLU A 56 -10.54 -5.16 7.24
C GLU A 56 -9.97 -4.17 8.28
N HIS A 57 -8.98 -3.35 7.91
CA HIS A 57 -8.18 -2.59 8.89
C HIS A 57 -8.13 -1.07 8.67
N LEU A 58 -8.44 -0.56 7.47
CA LEU A 58 -8.32 0.87 7.17
C LEU A 58 -9.66 1.58 7.24
N LYS A 59 -9.60 2.91 7.41
CA LYS A 59 -10.79 3.75 7.38
C LYS A 59 -11.31 3.87 5.94
N PRO A 60 -12.64 4.01 5.74
CA PRO A 60 -13.22 4.17 4.41
C PRO A 60 -12.56 5.27 3.58
N GLU A 61 -12.17 6.38 4.21
CA GLU A 61 -11.50 7.50 3.52
C GLU A 61 -10.10 7.16 2.97
N GLN A 62 -9.47 6.09 3.46
CA GLN A 62 -8.17 5.61 2.98
C GLN A 62 -8.30 4.59 1.84
N ILE A 63 -9.50 4.02 1.64
CA ILE A 63 -9.75 2.98 0.64
C ILE A 63 -10.20 3.66 -0.65
N ASN A 64 -9.25 3.92 -1.53
CA ASN A 64 -9.50 4.46 -2.86
C ASN A 64 -9.07 3.48 -3.96
N ASP A 65 -9.50 3.75 -5.19
CA ASP A 65 -9.16 2.92 -6.34
C ASP A 65 -7.66 2.95 -6.62
N VAL A 66 -7.09 1.76 -6.87
CA VAL A 66 -5.70 1.57 -7.26
C VAL A 66 -5.68 0.88 -8.61
N ASP A 67 -5.09 1.54 -9.60
CA ASP A 67 -4.82 0.96 -10.91
C ASP A 67 -3.47 0.24 -10.88
N ILE A 68 -3.50 -1.06 -10.62
CA ILE A 68 -2.29 -1.87 -10.42
C ILE A 68 -1.46 -2.01 -11.70
N GLU A 69 -2.06 -1.89 -12.88
CA GLU A 69 -1.38 -2.03 -14.18
C GLU A 69 -0.32 -0.93 -14.40
N LYS A 70 -0.36 0.16 -13.63
CA LYS A 70 0.69 1.19 -13.63
C LYS A 70 1.99 0.77 -12.95
N TYR A 71 1.96 -0.29 -12.14
CA TYR A 71 3.05 -0.67 -11.24
C TYR A 71 3.60 -2.08 -11.49
N LEU A 72 2.94 -2.85 -12.36
CA LEU A 72 3.39 -4.12 -12.89
C LEU A 72 4.37 -3.86 -14.04
#